data_AF-A0A3P7EFM8-F1
#
_entry.id   AF-A0A3P7EFM8-F1
#
_cell.length_a   1.000
_cell.length_b   1.000
_cell.length_c   1.000
_cell.angle_alpha   90.00
_cell.angle_beta   90.00
_cell.angle_gamma   90.00
#
_symmetry.space_group_name_H-M   'P 1'
#
loop_
_entity.id
_entity.type
_entity.pdbx_description
1 polymer ?
#
loop_
_entity_poly.entity_id
_entity_poly.type
_entity_poly.pdbx_seq_one_letter_code
_entity_poly.pdbx_strand_id
1 'polypeptide(L)'
;MPLGWTKQFDSMNGVTYHNKLDGRTQLEHPGLATPVNYAQNNSAAHLTRRAESTIEKLNIIGEDIPDWLRLYSRAPYELDHLLEWPLFRLPQLEQYDNQLMKLYKQEGIDIAIKYERFRREINREIARRQQKFMASANAL
;
A
#
# COMPACT_ATOMS: atom_id res chain seq x y z
N MET A 1 14.87 -1.74 10.34
CA MET A 1 14.65 -2.98 11.11
C MET A 1 13.90 -2.64 12.38
N PRO A 2 12.90 -3.43 12.81
CA PRO A 2 12.26 -3.26 14.11
C PRO A 2 13.27 -3.47 15.25
N LEU A 3 12.98 -2.90 16.43
CA LEU A 3 13.83 -3.03 17.62
C LEU A 3 14.08 -4.51 17.98
N GLY A 4 15.34 -4.84 18.29
CA GLY A 4 15.76 -6.21 18.61
C GLY A 4 16.13 -7.07 17.40
N TRP A 5 15.69 -6.72 16.19
CA TRP A 5 15.91 -7.53 15.00
C TRP A 5 17.21 -7.18 14.27
N THR A 6 17.96 -8.21 13.88
CA THR A 6 19.17 -8.12 13.06
C THR A 6 19.03 -8.96 11.81
N LYS A 7 19.49 -8.42 10.68
CA LYS A 7 19.52 -9.13 9.39
C LYS A 7 20.88 -9.82 9.26
N GLN A 8 20.86 -11.11 9.04
CA GLN A 8 22.04 -11.93 8.81
C GLN A 8 21.97 -12.51 7.40
N PHE A 9 23.11 -12.58 6.73
CA PHE A 9 23.24 -13.22 5.43
C PHE A 9 24.07 -14.47 5.60
N ASP A 10 23.51 -15.59 5.20
CA ASP A 10 24.16 -16.89 5.13
C ASP A 10 24.25 -17.30 3.66
N SER A 11 25.39 -17.85 3.25
CA SER A 11 25.62 -18.28 1.87
C SER A 11 24.75 -19.48 1.48
N MET A 12 24.34 -20.31 2.44
CA MET A 12 23.46 -21.45 2.18
C MET A 12 21.97 -21.08 2.21
N ASN A 13 21.54 -20.33 3.24
CA ASN A 13 20.12 -20.05 3.48
C ASN A 13 19.65 -18.67 2.98
N GLY A 14 20.56 -17.82 2.50
CA GLY A 14 20.27 -16.47 2.08
C GLY A 14 20.03 -15.52 3.26
N VAL A 15 19.03 -14.66 3.15
CA VAL A 15 18.72 -13.64 4.17
C VAL A 15 17.87 -14.25 5.28
N THR A 16 18.36 -14.18 6.52
CA THR A 16 17.62 -14.53 7.74
C THR A 16 17.54 -13.34 8.70
N TYR A 17 16.48 -13.29 9.49
CA TYR A 17 16.24 -12.26 10.48
C TYR A 17 16.26 -12.89 11.86
N HIS A 18 17.15 -12.39 12.73
CA HIS A 18 17.33 -12.88 14.08
C HIS A 18 16.95 -11.79 15.09
N ASN A 19 16.05 -12.11 16.00
CA ASN A 19 15.65 -11.22 17.09
C ASN A 19 16.43 -11.56 18.36
N LYS A 20 17.21 -10.59 18.84
CA LYS A 20 18.06 -10.74 20.03
C LYS A 20 17.28 -10.76 21.34
N LEU A 21 16.05 -10.24 21.36
CA LEU A 21 15.26 -10.11 22.58
C LEU A 21 14.55 -11.40 22.97
N ASP A 22 14.13 -12.19 21.98
CA ASP A 22 13.41 -13.46 22.18
C ASP A 22 14.13 -14.68 21.59
N GLY A 23 15.28 -14.48 20.94
CA GLY A 23 16.09 -15.54 20.34
C GLY A 23 15.48 -16.16 19.08
N ARG A 24 14.44 -15.55 18.49
CA ARG A 24 13.77 -16.11 17.32
C ARG A 24 14.52 -15.81 16.03
N THR A 25 14.52 -16.78 15.11
CA THR A 25 15.04 -16.61 13.75
C THR A 25 13.94 -16.92 12.74
N GLN A 26 13.77 -16.08 11.73
CA GLN A 26 12.81 -16.28 10.64
C GLN A 26 13.38 -15.80 9.30
N LEU A 27 12.86 -16.37 8.20
CA LEU A 27 13.24 -15.97 6.84
C LEU A 27 12.49 -14.71 6.38
N GLU A 28 11.26 -14.54 6.84
CA GLU A 28 10.39 -13.40 6.51
C GLU A 28 10.83 -12.13 7.26
N HIS A 29 10.78 -10.97 6.61
CA HIS A 29 11.16 -9.71 7.27
C HIS A 29 10.15 -9.38 8.38
N PRO A 30 10.57 -9.07 9.62
CA PRO A 30 9.67 -8.90 10.77
C PRO A 30 8.72 -7.69 10.67
N GLY A 31 9.04 -6.71 9.81
CA GLY A 31 8.15 -5.61 9.48
C GLY A 31 7.07 -5.94 8.44
N LEU A 32 7.09 -7.14 7.85
CA LEU A 32 5.99 -7.59 7.00
C LEU A 32 4.79 -7.90 7.90
N ALA A 33 3.64 -7.35 7.56
CA ALA A 33 2.39 -7.68 8.23
C ALA A 33 2.23 -9.21 8.17
N THR A 34 2.39 -9.87 9.31
CA THR A 34 2.34 -11.33 9.43
C THR A 34 1.03 -11.79 8.78
N PRO A 35 1.07 -12.66 7.75
CA PRO A 35 -0.17 -13.20 7.22
C PRO A 35 -0.86 -13.91 8.37
N VAL A 36 -2.07 -13.45 8.68
CA VAL A 36 -2.91 -13.96 9.76
C VAL A 36 -2.97 -15.47 9.57
N ASN A 37 -2.40 -16.23 10.51
CA ASN A 37 -2.48 -17.68 10.50
C ASN A 37 -3.95 -18.05 10.25
N TYR A 38 -4.22 -18.81 9.18
CA TYR A 38 -5.56 -19.28 8.80
C TYR A 38 -6.17 -20.26 9.83
N ALA A 39 -5.62 -20.32 11.05
CA ALA A 39 -6.24 -20.95 12.19
C ALA A 39 -7.43 -20.11 12.67
N GLN A 40 -8.59 -20.36 12.04
CA GLN A 40 -9.93 -20.33 12.66
C GLN A 40 -10.46 -19.03 13.30
N ASN A 41 -9.95 -17.85 12.99
CA ASN A 41 -10.61 -16.60 13.40
C ASN A 41 -11.43 -15.99 12.26
N ASN A 42 -12.64 -16.53 12.03
CA ASN A 42 -13.63 -15.97 11.09
C ASN A 42 -13.90 -14.47 11.33
N SER A 43 -13.76 -14.01 12.58
CA SER A 43 -13.91 -12.60 12.97
C SER A 43 -12.84 -11.69 12.38
N ALA A 44 -11.58 -12.16 12.32
CA ALA A 44 -10.46 -11.37 11.80
C ALA A 44 -10.59 -11.20 10.28
N ALA A 45 -10.93 -12.26 9.56
CA ALA A 45 -11.16 -12.20 8.12
C ALA A 45 -12.26 -11.19 7.75
N HIS A 46 -13.32 -11.10 8.56
CA HIS A 46 -14.42 -10.17 8.31
C HIS A 46 -14.03 -8.71 8.56
N LEU A 47 -13.19 -8.44 9.58
CA LEU A 47 -12.65 -7.11 9.86
C LEU A 47 -11.68 -6.66 8.76
N THR A 48 -10.78 -7.53 8.32
CA THR A 48 -9.86 -7.25 7.22
C THR A 48 -10.63 -6.95 5.94
N ARG A 49 -11.63 -7.76 5.59
CA ARG A 49 -12.48 -7.53 4.41
C ARG A 49 -13.26 -6.21 4.48
N ARG A 50 -13.72 -5.81 5.67
CA ARG A 50 -14.39 -4.51 5.87
C ARG A 50 -13.40 -3.35 5.68
N ALA A 51 -12.24 -3.40 6.33
CA ALA A 51 -11.19 -2.39 6.19
C ALA A 51 -10.73 -2.24 4.73
N GLU A 52 -10.58 -3.36 4.02
CA GLU A 52 -10.26 -3.38 2.59
C GLU A 52 -11.33 -2.66 1.76
N SER A 53 -12.61 -2.97 1.97
CA SER A 53 -13.71 -2.34 1.23
C SER A 53 -13.85 -0.84 1.50
N THR A 54 -13.47 -0.38 2.70
CA THR A 54 -13.44 1.04 3.04
C THR A 54 -12.27 1.74 2.37
N ILE A 55 -11.08 1.13 2.36
CA ILE A 55 -9.87 1.71 1.75
C ILE A 55 -10.06 1.90 0.23
N GLU A 56 -10.64 0.91 -0.46
CA GLU A 56 -10.90 0.99 -1.91
C GLU A 56 -11.87 2.10 -2.33
N LYS A 57 -12.64 2.65 -1.38
CA LYS A 57 -13.64 3.71 -1.62
C LYS A 57 -13.20 5.07 -1.08
N LEU A 58 -11.97 5.20 -0.59
CA LEU A 58 -11.47 6.48 -0.09
C LEU A 58 -11.27 7.44 -1.26
N ASN A 59 -12.20 8.38 -1.38
CA ASN A 59 -12.08 9.53 -2.26
C ASN A 59 -12.15 10.81 -1.42
N ILE A 60 -11.03 11.52 -1.31
CA ILE A 60 -10.93 12.81 -0.63
C ILE A 60 -11.38 13.95 -1.58
N ILE A 61 -11.43 13.69 -2.88
CA ILE A 61 -11.92 14.63 -3.89
C ILE A 61 -13.45 14.60 -3.88
N GLY A 62 -14.05 15.18 -2.83
CA GLY A 62 -15.50 15.40 -2.75
C GLY A 62 -15.96 16.66 -3.48
N GLU A 63 -15.04 17.51 -3.93
CA GLU A 63 -15.32 18.80 -4.57
C GLU A 63 -15.09 18.77 -6.09
N ASP A 64 -15.81 19.63 -6.80
CA ASP A 64 -15.61 19.89 -8.22
C ASP A 64 -14.27 20.64 -8.43
N ILE A 65 -13.22 19.84 -8.65
CA ILE A 65 -11.92 20.34 -9.07
C ILE A 65 -11.96 20.62 -10.57
N PRO A 66 -11.58 21.82 -11.02
CA PRO A 66 -11.54 22.15 -12.45
C PRO A 66 -10.68 21.17 -13.25
N ASP A 67 -11.12 20.81 -14.45
CA ASP A 67 -10.41 19.84 -15.29
C ASP A 67 -9.01 20.33 -15.67
N TRP A 68 -8.83 21.62 -15.91
CA TRP A 68 -7.52 22.20 -16.20
C TRP A 68 -6.55 22.03 -15.02
N LEU A 69 -7.03 22.08 -13.77
CA LEU A 69 -6.20 21.92 -12.58
C LEU A 69 -5.81 20.45 -12.38
N ARG A 70 -6.71 19.52 -12.71
CA ARG A 70 -6.41 18.07 -12.77
C ARG A 70 -5.39 17.72 -13.86
N LEU A 71 -5.47 18.42 -15.00
CA LEU A 71 -4.49 18.27 -16.07
C LEU A 71 -3.12 18.79 -15.61
N TYR A 72 -3.11 20.00 -15.06
CA TYR A 72 -1.91 20.64 -14.51
C TYR A 72 -1.23 19.77 -13.45
N SER A 73 -1.99 19.19 -12.51
CA SER A 73 -1.40 18.37 -11.43
C SER A 73 -0.69 17.10 -11.91
N ARG A 74 -0.94 16.66 -13.15
CA ARG A 74 -0.30 15.48 -13.77
C ARG A 74 0.72 15.87 -14.83
N ALA A 75 0.81 17.16 -15.15
CA ALA A 75 1.71 17.66 -16.16
C ALA A 75 3.16 17.61 -15.66
N PRO A 76 4.12 17.39 -16.56
CA PRO A 76 5.54 17.57 -16.24
C PRO A 76 5.85 19.02 -15.85
N TYR A 77 6.74 19.22 -14.88
CA TYR A 77 7.08 20.54 -14.33
C TYR A 77 7.73 21.46 -15.36
N GLU A 78 8.30 20.91 -16.43
CA GLU A 78 8.82 21.67 -17.57
C GLU A 78 7.76 22.54 -18.24
N LEU A 79 6.47 22.20 -18.08
CA LEU A 79 5.33 22.94 -18.63
C LEU A 79 4.73 23.95 -17.65
N ASP A 80 5.26 24.08 -16.43
CA ASP A 80 4.71 24.97 -15.39
C ASP A 80 4.63 26.42 -15.84
N HIS A 81 5.59 26.85 -16.66
CA HIS A 81 5.66 28.21 -17.19
C HIS A 81 4.50 28.58 -18.13
N LEU A 82 3.74 27.60 -18.64
CA LEU A 82 2.56 27.86 -19.47
C LEU A 82 1.38 28.38 -18.65
N LEU A 83 1.39 28.17 -17.33
CA LEU A 83 0.33 28.63 -16.44
C LEU A 83 0.72 29.96 -15.79
N GLU A 84 0.01 31.02 -16.19
CA GLU A 84 0.23 32.35 -15.64
C GLU A 84 -0.51 32.54 -14.31
N TRP A 85 0.05 31.99 -13.23
CA TRP A 85 -0.47 32.14 -11.87
C TRP A 85 -0.79 33.59 -11.44
N PRO A 86 0.00 34.62 -11.83
CA PRO A 86 -0.29 36.01 -11.49
C PRO A 86 -1.60 36.56 -12.07
N LEU A 87 -2.23 35.89 -13.05
CA LEU A 87 -3.53 36.29 -13.58
C LEU A 87 -4.69 36.00 -12.60
N PHE A 88 -4.48 35.16 -11.59
CA PHE A 88 -5.49 34.82 -10.60
C PHE A 88 -5.41 35.73 -9.37
N ARG A 89 -6.57 36.00 -8.77
CA ARG A 89 -6.64 36.72 -7.50
C ARG A 89 -6.18 35.82 -6.35
N LEU A 90 -5.65 36.43 -5.28
CA LEU A 90 -5.17 35.70 -4.11
C LEU A 90 -6.17 34.67 -3.55
N PRO A 91 -7.48 34.95 -3.39
CA PRO A 91 -8.43 33.95 -2.91
C PRO A 91 -8.58 32.75 -3.84
N GLN A 92 -8.41 32.94 -5.15
CA GLN A 92 -8.45 31.85 -6.13
C GLN A 92 -7.21 30.98 -6.01
N LEU A 93 -6.04 31.59 -5.82
CA LEU A 93 -4.79 30.88 -5.60
C LEU A 93 -4.86 30.01 -4.33
N GLU A 94 -5.38 30.54 -3.22
CA GLU A 94 -5.60 29.77 -1.99
C GLU A 94 -6.56 28.61 -2.21
N GLN A 95 -7.64 28.83 -2.98
CA GLN A 95 -8.57 27.75 -3.33
C GLN A 95 -7.88 26.67 -4.18
N TYR A 96 -7.12 27.05 -5.21
CA TYR A 96 -6.45 26.11 -6.10
C TYR A 96 -5.34 25.34 -5.38
N ASP A 97 -4.59 25.98 -4.48
CA ASP A 97 -3.60 25.32 -3.63
C ASP A 97 -4.24 24.24 -2.75
N ASN A 98 -5.36 24.57 -2.09
CA ASN A 98 -6.12 23.59 -1.32
C ASN A 98 -6.62 22.42 -2.19
N GLN A 99 -7.05 22.68 -3.43
CA GLN A 99 -7.47 21.64 -4.38
C GLN A 99 -6.29 20.77 -4.85
N LEU A 100 -5.13 21.37 -5.13
CA LEU A 100 -3.90 20.64 -5.46
C LEU A 100 -3.46 19.74 -4.30
N MET A 101 -3.53 20.23 -3.06
CA MET A 101 -3.24 19.43 -1.88
C MET A 101 -4.17 18.23 -1.74
N LYS A 102 -5.46 18.37 -2.09
CA LYS A 102 -6.40 17.24 -2.13
C LYS A 102 -6.05 16.24 -3.22
N LEU A 103 -5.70 16.71 -4.43
CA LEU A 103 -5.25 15.84 -5.53
C LEU A 103 -4.01 15.04 -5.15
N TYR A 104 -3.01 15.69 -4.56
CA TYR A 104 -1.78 15.04 -4.09
C TYR A 104 -2.07 13.94 -3.05
N LYS A 105 -2.93 14.23 -2.06
CA LYS A 105 -3.34 13.23 -1.06
C LYS A 105 -4.08 12.06 -1.70
N GLN A 106 -4.94 12.33 -2.69
CA GLN A 106 -5.66 11.27 -3.40
C GLN A 106 -4.71 10.38 -4.21
N GLU A 107 -3.71 10.96 -4.88
CA GLU A 107 -2.72 10.17 -5.60
C GLU A 107 -1.97 9.20 -4.67
N GLY A 108 -1.57 9.67 -3.48
CA GLY A 108 -0.97 8.79 -2.47
C GLY A 108 -1.88 7.63 -2.05
N ILE A 109 -3.18 7.89 -1.90
CA ILE A 109 -4.19 6.87 -1.58
C ILE A 109 -4.35 5.87 -2.73
N ASP A 110 -4.46 6.37 -3.97
CA ASP A 110 -4.62 5.53 -5.16
C ASP A 110 -3.42 4.60 -5.35
N ILE A 111 -2.20 5.10 -5.11
CA ILE A 111 -0.98 4.31 -5.10
C ILE A 111 -1.05 3.22 -4.03
N ALA A 112 -1.41 3.57 -2.80
CA ALA A 112 -1.54 2.59 -1.71
C ALA A 112 -2.57 1.50 -2.03
N ILE A 113 -3.74 1.89 -2.55
CA ILE A 113 -4.79 0.95 -3.01
C ILE A 113 -4.26 0.02 -4.10
N LYS A 114 -3.52 0.55 -5.07
CA LYS A 114 -2.93 -0.24 -6.16
C LYS A 114 -1.98 -1.32 -5.62
N TYR A 115 -1.08 -0.95 -4.72
CA TYR A 115 -0.14 -1.90 -4.11
C TYR A 115 -0.84 -2.90 -3.19
N GLU A 116 -1.88 -2.48 -2.48
CA GLU A 116 -2.65 -3.39 -1.62
C GLU A 116 -3.46 -4.40 -2.45
N ARG A 117 -4.03 -3.99 -3.58
CA ARG A 117 -4.62 -4.91 -4.57
C ARG A 117 -3.60 -5.94 -5.07
N PHE A 118 -2.41 -5.48 -5.44
CA PHE A 118 -1.35 -6.34 -5.93
C PHE A 118 -0.89 -7.36 -4.87
N ARG A 119 -0.68 -6.91 -3.63
CA ARG A 119 -0.33 -7.77 -2.49
C ARG A 119 -1.37 -8.86 -2.26
N ARG A 120 -2.67 -8.51 -2.32
CA ARG A 120 -3.76 -9.48 -2.14
C ARG A 120 -3.77 -10.55 -3.23
N GLU A 121 -3.55 -10.17 -4.48
CA GLU A 121 -3.53 -11.12 -5.59
C GLU A 121 -2.37 -12.10 -5.48
N ILE A 122 -1.19 -11.61 -5.09
CA ILE A 122 -0.04 -12.45 -4.77
C ILE A 122 -0.38 -13.43 -3.63
N ASN A 123 -0.93 -12.94 -2.53
CA ASN A 123 -1.25 -13.77 -1.37
C ASN A 123 -2.29 -14.85 -1.70
N ARG A 124 -3.30 -14.52 -2.52
CA ARG A 124 -4.29 -15.50 -3.00
C ARG A 124 -3.63 -16.60 -3.81
N GLU A 125 -2.73 -16.23 -4.73
CA GLU A 125 -2.04 -17.21 -5.56
C GLU A 125 -1.08 -18.09 -4.74
N ILE A 126 -0.38 -17.52 -3.76
CA ILE A 126 0.45 -18.27 -2.81
C ILE A 126 -0.40 -19.28 -2.04
N ALA A 127 -1.52 -18.84 -1.45
CA ALA A 127 -2.41 -19.72 -0.69
C ALA A 127 -2.97 -20.85 -1.56
N ARG A 128 -3.36 -20.53 -2.81
CA ARG A 128 -3.84 -21.53 -3.77
C ARG A 128 -2.78 -22.59 -4.09
N ARG A 129 -1.52 -22.19 -4.28
CA ARG A 129 -0.41 -23.13 -4.54
C ARG A 129 -0.09 -23.98 -3.33
N GLN A 130 -0.09 -23.41 -2.13
CA GLN A 130 0.11 -24.14 -0.88
C GLN A 130 -0.98 -25.20 -0.67
N GLN A 131 -2.24 -24.86 -0.92
CA GLN A 131 -3.36 -25.81 -0.82
C GLN A 131 -3.19 -26.97 -1.81
N LYS A 132 -2.79 -26.69 -3.06
CA LYS A 132 -2.50 -27.74 -4.06
C LYS A 132 -1.37 -28.66 -3.62
N PHE A 133 -0.28 -28.09 -3.10
CA PHE A 133 0.86 -28.86 -2.62
C PHE A 133 0.48 -29.77 -1.45
N MET A 134 -0.27 -29.26 -0.47
CA MET A 134 -0.77 -30.06 0.67
C MET A 134 -1.74 -31.16 0.21
N ALA A 135 -2.63 -30.87 -0.74
CA ALA A 135 -3.55 -31.87 -1.30
C ALA A 135 -2.80 -32.99 -2.03
N SER A 136 -1.73 -32.68 -2.77
CA SER A 136 -0.89 -33.72 -3.39
C SER A 136 -0.07 -34.52 -2.38
N ALA A 137 0.37 -33.90 -1.28
CA ALA A 137 1.15 -34.57 -0.25
C ALA A 137 0.30 -35.55 0.58
N ASN A 138 -0.98 -35.24 0.82
CA ASN A 138 -1.92 -36.12 1.54
C ASN A 138 -2.47 -37.26 0.68
N ALA A 139 -2.24 -37.25 -0.64
CA ALA A 139 -2.69 -38.30 -1.56
C ALA A 139 -1.66 -39.43 -1.75
N LEU A 140 -0.44 -39.27 -1.20
CA LEU A 140 0.62 -40.27 -1.13
C LEU A 140 0.62 -40.94 0.25
#